data_AF-A0A662URH4-F1
#
_entry.id   AF-A0A662URH4-F1
#
_cell.length_a   1.000
_cell.length_b   1.000
_cell.length_c   1.000
_cell.angle_alpha   90.00
_cell.angle_beta   90.00
_cell.angle_gamma   90.00
#
_symmetry.space_group_name_H-M   'P 1'
#
loop_
_entity.id
_entity.type
_entity.pdbx_description
1 polymer ?
#
loop_
_entity_poly.entity_id
_entity_poly.type
_entity_poly.pdbx_seq_one_letter_code
_entity_poly.pdbx_strand_id
1 'polypeptide(L)' 'MKFLLRKCPKCGTYTLREECPKCGQLTRVAHPYRFSPHDKYVKYRVLMKG' A
#
# COMPACT_ATOMS: atom_id res chain seq x y z
N MET A 1 -2.11 3.46 14.04
CA MET A 1 -2.30 4.49 12.99
C MET A 1 -3.38 3.99 12.05
N LYS A 2 -4.46 4.76 11.86
CA LYS A 2 -5.49 4.45 10.85
C LYS A 2 -5.18 5.30 9.61
N PHE A 3 -4.68 4.67 8.54
CA PHE A 3 -4.39 5.36 7.29
C PHE A 3 -5.66 5.51 6.47
N LEU A 4 -6.14 6.74 6.31
CA LEU A 4 -7.36 7.04 5.54
C LEU A 4 -7.06 7.19 4.05
N LEU A 5 -5.89 7.72 3.69
CA LEU A 5 -5.55 7.97 2.30
C LEU A 5 -5.22 6.68 1.53
N ARG A 6 -5.94 6.45 0.44
CA ARG A 6 -5.76 5.32 -0.47
C ARG A 6 -5.40 5.80 -1.88
N LYS A 7 -4.77 4.92 -2.64
CA LYS A 7 -4.34 5.17 -4.02
C LYS A 7 -4.77 4.01 -4.91
N CYS A 8 -5.30 4.33 -6.08
CA CYS A 8 -5.61 3.33 -7.09
C CYS A 8 -4.30 2.79 -7.72
N PRO A 9 -4.09 1.46 -7.75
CA PRO A 9 -2.89 0.88 -8.36
C PRO A 9 -2.86 0.98 -9.89
N LYS A 10 -4.01 1.15 -10.55
CA LYS A 10 -4.10 1.19 -12.03
C LYS A 10 -3.98 2.60 -12.61
N CYS A 11 -4.74 3.56 -12.08
CA CYS A 11 -4.75 4.93 -12.61
C CYS A 11 -4.09 5.97 -11.70
N GLY A 12 -3.57 5.56 -10.54
CA GLY A 12 -2.85 6.43 -9.61
C GLY A 12 -3.70 7.47 -8.86
N THR A 13 -5.02 7.47 -9.05
CA THR A 13 -5.93 8.43 -8.39
C THR A 13 -5.96 8.19 -6.89
N TYR A 14 -5.81 9.27 -6.12
CA TYR A 14 -5.99 9.25 -4.67
C TYR A 14 -7.46 9.34 -4.29
N THR A 15 -7.87 8.60 -3.27
CA THR A 15 -9.24 8.57 -2.76
C THR A 15 -9.25 8.09 -1.31
N LEU A 16 -10.36 8.32 -0.61
CA LEU A 16 -10.64 7.73 0.71
C LEU A 16 -11.51 6.47 0.58
N ARG A 17 -12.07 6.22 -0.60
CA ARG A 17 -12.94 5.08 -0.89
C ARG A 17 -12.14 3.81 -1.14
N GLU A 18 -12.74 2.67 -0.84
CA GLU A 18 -12.14 1.35 -1.13
C GLU A 18 -12.06 1.08 -2.63
N GLU A 19 -12.99 1.64 -3.41
CA GLU A 19 -12.99 1.54 -4.86
C GLU A 19 -12.61 2.87 -5.52
N CYS A 20 -11.89 2.77 -6.63
CA CYS A 20 -11.48 3.94 -7.39
C CYS A 20 -12.67 4.55 -8.15
N PRO A 21 -13.00 5.84 -7.95
CA PRO A 21 -14.12 6.48 -8.63
C PRO A 21 -13.94 6.64 -10.15
N LYS A 22 -12.71 6.50 -10.67
CA LYS A 22 -12.43 6.64 -12.11
C LYS A 22 -12.43 5.32 -12.87
N CYS A 23 -12.00 4.23 -12.24
CA CYS A 23 -11.79 2.95 -12.93
C CYS A 23 -12.42 1.75 -12.24
N GLY A 24 -13.12 1.94 -11.12
CA GLY A 24 -13.79 0.88 -10.35
C GLY A 24 -12.86 -0.07 -9.60
N GLN A 25 -11.53 0.03 -9.79
CA GLN A 25 -10.61 -0.92 -9.18
C GLN A 25 -10.39 -0.65 -7.68
N LEU A 26 -10.20 -1.73 -6.91
CA LEU A 26 -9.87 -1.66 -5.49
C LEU A 26 -8.59 -0.86 -5.25
N THR A 27 -8.69 0.14 -4.37
CA THR A 27 -7.59 1.01 -3.96
C THR A 27 -6.77 0.36 -2.85
N ARG A 28 -5.52 0.79 -2.69
CA ARG A 28 -4.61 0.32 -1.62
C ARG A 28 -4.20 1.49 -0.74
N VAL A 29 -3.76 1.20 0.48
CA VAL A 29 -3.22 2.23 1.39
C VAL A 29 -2.06 2.94 0.69
N ALA A 30 -2.11 4.27 0.66
CA ALA A 30 -1.09 5.06 -0.02
C ALA A 30 0.22 5.17 0.76
N HIS A 31 0.14 5.03 2.09
CA HIS A 31 1.29 5.15 2.97
C HIS A 31 2.18 3.90 2.89
N PRO A 32 3.51 4.07 2.86
CA PRO A 32 4.43 2.95 2.93
C PRO A 32 4.34 2.25 4.30
N TYR A 33 4.82 1.01 4.35
CA TYR A 33 5.02 0.31 5.61
C TYR A 33 6.05 1.06 6.47
N ARG A 34 5.88 0.97 7.80
CA ARG A 34 6.87 1.54 8.73
C ARG A 34 8.21 0.84 8.55
N PHE A 35 9.26 1.63 8.43
CA PHE A 35 10.63 1.15 8.40
C PHE A 35 11.15 0.99 9.84
N SER A 36 11.92 -0.07 10.09
CA SER A 36 12.67 -0.29 11.32
C SER A 36 14.10 -0.66 10.94
N PRO A 37 15.13 -0.02 11.52
CA PRO A 37 16.52 -0.45 11.34
C PRO A 37 16.76 -1.89 11.82
N HIS A 38 16.06 -2.30 12.88
CA HIS A 38 16.14 -3.65 13.44
C HIS A 38 14.94 -4.47 13.00
N ASP A 39 14.84 -4.75 11.70
CA ASP A 39 13.75 -5.50 11.11
C ASP A 39 14.03 -7.03 11.15
N LYS A 40 13.45 -7.69 12.16
CA LYS A 40 13.60 -9.13 12.43
C LYS A 40 13.23 -10.02 11.24
N TYR A 41 12.43 -9.53 10.30
CA TYR A 41 11.88 -10.31 9.19
C TYR A 41 12.49 -9.95 7.83
N VAL A 42 13.60 -9.20 7.78
CA VAL A 42 14.29 -8.82 6.52
C VAL A 42 14.61 -10.03 5.67
N LYS A 43 15.18 -11.09 6.25
CA LYS A 43 15.57 -12.30 5.51
C LYS A 43 14.38 -12.88 4.73
N TYR A 44 13.23 -13.01 5.38
CA TYR A 44 12.01 -13.53 4.75
C TYR A 44 11.47 -12.57 3.68
N ARG A 45 11.45 -11.26 3.95
CA ARG A 45 10.96 -10.25 2.98
C ARG A 45 11.81 -10.22 1.71
N VAL A 46 13.12 -10.40 1.81
CA VAL A 46 14.03 -10.44 0.65
C VAL A 46 13.83 -11.73 -0.15
N LEU A 47 13.72 -12.88 0.53
CA LEU A 47 13.49 -14.16 -0.12
C LEU A 47 12.14 -14.23 -0.86
N MET A 48 11.08 -13.63 -0.32
CA MET A 48 9.74 -13.61 -0.95
C MET A 48 9.61 -12.61 -2.11
N LYS A 49 10.62 -11.76 -2.35
CA LYS A 49 10.61 -10.79 -3.47
C LYS A 49 11.17 -11.38 -4.77
N GLY A 50 11.90 -12.51 -4.68
CA GLY A 50 12.32 -13.29 -5.85
C GLY A 50 11.23 -14.24 -6.29
#